data_AF-A0A810PY70-F1
#
_entry.id   AF-A0A810PY70-F1
#
_cell.length_a   1.000
_cell.length_b   1.000
_cell.length_c   1.000
_cell.angle_alpha   90.00
_cell.angle_beta   90.00
_cell.angle_gamma   90.00
#
_symmetry.space_group_name_H-M   'P 1'
#
loop_
_entity.id
_entity.type
_entity.pdbx_description
1 polymer ?
#
loop_
_entity_poly.entity_id
_entity_poly.type
_entity_poly.pdbx_seq_one_letter_code
_entity_poly.pdbx_strand_id
1 'polypeptide(L)'
;MKKSMVRRVGRVFLLSLCVGTLTAATAYAAGDDPLAIVNNLSDFIFSIIKAVGIIILGWGVVQVGMSIQSHDASQRTQGLLCLFGGLLIAFAKEILTLIGAV
;
A
#
# COMPACT_ATOMS: atom_id res chain seq x y z
N MET A 1 -7.28 -6.67 29.19
CA MET A 1 -6.30 -5.60 28.89
C MET A 1 -5.49 -5.79 27.60
N LYS A 2 -5.09 -7.00 27.17
CA LYS A 2 -4.22 -7.18 25.98
C LYS A 2 -4.86 -6.79 24.62
N LYS A 3 -6.17 -7.00 24.44
CA LYS A 3 -6.89 -6.70 23.17
C LYS A 3 -7.01 -5.19 22.83
N SER A 4 -7.06 -4.30 23.82
CA SER A 4 -7.16 -2.85 23.59
C SER A 4 -5.82 -2.23 23.18
N MET A 5 -4.71 -2.80 23.64
CA MET A 5 -3.36 -2.36 23.30
C MET A 5 -3.00 -2.67 21.84
N VAL A 6 -3.33 -3.88 21.35
CA VAL A 6 -3.11 -4.28 19.95
C VAL A 6 -3.89 -3.38 18.98
N ARG A 7 -5.13 -3.00 19.33
CA ARG A 7 -5.93 -2.06 18.52
C ARG A 7 -5.39 -0.63 18.53
N ARG A 8 -4.78 -0.18 19.64
CA ARG A 8 -4.14 1.15 19.72
C ARG A 8 -2.82 1.18 18.92
N VAL A 9 -1.99 0.15 19.06
CA VAL A 9 -0.73 0.05 18.30
C VAL A 9 -1.00 -0.04 16.79
N GLY A 10 -1.99 -0.83 16.37
CA GLY A 10 -2.40 -0.90 14.96
C GLY A 10 -2.91 0.44 14.42
N ARG A 11 -3.68 1.20 15.20
CA ARG A 11 -4.14 2.55 14.81
C ARG A 11 -2.99 3.56 14.71
N VAL A 12 -2.05 3.53 15.65
CA VAL A 12 -0.89 4.44 15.66
C VAL A 12 0.06 4.11 14.50
N PHE A 13 0.25 2.82 14.18
CA PHE A 13 1.04 2.40 13.04
C PHE A 13 0.41 2.84 11.71
N LEU A 14 -0.91 2.66 11.56
CA LEU A 14 -1.66 3.12 10.39
C LEU A 14 -1.61 4.64 10.23
N LEU A 15 -1.78 5.40 11.31
CA LEU A 15 -1.70 6.85 11.30
C LEU A 15 -0.30 7.36 10.94
N SER A 16 0.75 6.75 11.51
CA SER A 16 2.15 7.10 11.20
C SER A 16 2.48 6.85 9.73
N LEU A 17 1.99 5.74 9.18
CA LEU A 17 2.20 5.38 7.78
C LEU A 17 1.45 6.33 6.83
N CYS A 18 0.19 6.68 7.13
CA CYS A 18 -0.58 7.66 6.37
C CYS A 18 0.07 9.05 6.37
N VAL A 19 0.63 9.49 7.51
CA VAL A 19 1.32 10.78 7.60
C VAL A 19 2.64 10.76 6.82
N GLY A 20 3.37 9.64 6.83
CA GLY A 20 4.58 9.44 6.02
C GLY A 20 4.31 9.48 4.51
N THR A 21 3.19 8.90 4.06
CA THR A 21 2.84 8.90 2.62
C THR A 21 2.35 10.25 2.13
N LEU A 22 1.63 11.01 2.97
CA LEU A 22 1.14 12.35 2.62
C LEU A 22 2.26 13.39 2.55
N THR A 23 3.34 13.20 3.29
CA THR A 23 4.50 14.12 3.30
C THR A 23 5.52 13.82 2.20
N ALA A 24 5.58 12.58 1.70
CA ALA A 24 6.48 12.19 0.61
C ALA A 24 5.98 12.60 -0.78
N ALA A 25 4.67 12.75 -0.96
CA ALA A 25 4.07 13.06 -2.24
C ALA A 25 3.91 14.59 -2.42
N THR A 26 5.00 15.27 -2.70
CA THR A 26 4.96 16.70 -3.09
C THR A 26 4.74 16.79 -4.61
N ALA A 27 3.48 17.05 -5.02
CA ALA A 27 3.18 17.36 -6.41
C ALA A 27 3.53 18.83 -6.68
N TYR A 28 4.73 19.06 -7.21
CA TYR A 28 5.14 20.40 -7.65
C TYR A 28 4.57 20.66 -9.04
N ALA A 29 3.61 21.59 -9.16
CA ALA A 29 3.12 22.06 -10.45
C ALA A 29 4.02 23.21 -10.93
N ALA A 30 5.15 22.89 -11.56
CA ALA A 30 5.96 23.86 -12.29
C ALA A 30 5.73 23.65 -13.79
N GLY A 31 5.04 24.59 -14.44
CA GLY A 31 4.93 24.66 -15.90
C GLY A 31 3.57 25.18 -16.39
N ASP A 32 3.60 26.16 -17.28
CA ASP A 32 2.42 26.78 -17.95
C ASP A 32 1.75 25.86 -19.00
N ASP A 33 2.21 24.61 -19.14
CA ASP A 33 1.70 23.63 -20.10
C ASP A 33 0.68 22.66 -19.46
N PRO A 34 -0.59 22.66 -19.89
CA PRO A 34 -1.65 21.82 -19.31
C PRO A 34 -1.36 20.32 -19.33
N LEU A 35 -0.61 19.85 -20.34
CA LEU A 35 -0.28 18.42 -20.49
C LEU A 35 0.73 17.94 -19.43
N ALA A 36 1.67 18.82 -19.04
CA ALA A 36 2.65 18.52 -18.00
C ALA A 36 2.00 18.38 -16.62
N ILE A 37 1.00 19.22 -16.32
CA ILE A 37 0.23 19.15 -15.07
C ILE A 37 -0.52 17.81 -14.97
N VAL A 38 -1.15 17.36 -16.06
CA VAL A 38 -1.87 16.08 -16.09
C VAL A 38 -0.92 14.89 -15.91
N ASN A 39 0.27 14.93 -16.51
CA ASN A 39 1.26 13.86 -16.35
C ASN A 39 1.80 13.79 -14.92
N ASN A 40 2.14 14.93 -14.31
CA ASN A 40 2.56 14.98 -12.91
C ASN A 40 1.44 14.51 -11.95
N LEU A 41 0.19 14.81 -12.27
CA LEU A 41 -0.97 14.31 -11.52
C LEU A 41 -1.12 12.78 -11.65
N SER A 42 -0.94 12.22 -12.86
CA SER A 42 -0.96 10.78 -13.10
C SER A 42 0.12 10.07 -12.26
N ASP A 43 1.35 10.60 -12.27
CA ASP A 43 2.46 10.07 -11.48
C ASP A 43 2.20 10.15 -9.98
N PHE A 44 1.57 11.23 -9.52
CA PHE A 44 1.15 11.40 -8.14
C PHE A 44 0.08 10.36 -7.73
N ILE A 45 -0.95 10.15 -8.56
CA ILE A 45 -1.99 9.13 -8.30
C ILE A 45 -1.37 7.74 -8.23
N PHE A 46 -0.49 7.39 -9.17
CA PHE A 46 0.18 6.09 -9.17
C PHE A 46 1.14 5.92 -7.97
N SER A 47 1.77 7.00 -7.49
CA SER A 47 2.55 7.00 -6.25
C SER A 47 1.69 6.65 -5.04
N ILE A 48 0.48 7.23 -4.92
CA ILE A 48 -0.48 6.89 -3.86
C ILE A 48 -0.93 5.43 -3.94
N ILE A 49 -1.25 4.92 -5.15
CA ILE A 49 -1.64 3.51 -5.34
C ILE A 49 -0.51 2.57 -4.90
N LYS A 50 0.73 2.86 -5.31
CA LYS A 50 1.92 2.09 -4.91
C LYS A 50 2.11 2.11 -3.39
N ALA A 51 1.95 3.28 -2.76
CA ALA A 51 2.01 3.41 -1.31
C ALA A 51 0.95 2.52 -0.63
N VAL A 52 -0.31 2.58 -1.07
CA VAL A 52 -1.40 1.73 -0.54
C VAL A 52 -1.08 0.23 -0.68
N GLY A 53 -0.52 -0.19 -1.82
CA GLY A 53 -0.07 -1.58 -2.02
C GLY A 53 0.97 -2.02 -0.97
N ILE A 54 1.93 -1.15 -0.65
CA ILE A 54 2.94 -1.40 0.38
C ILE A 54 2.32 -1.50 1.79
N ILE A 55 1.28 -0.71 2.09
CA ILE A 55 0.55 -0.81 3.37
C ILE A 55 -0.12 -2.18 3.50
N ILE A 56 -0.79 -2.65 2.44
CA ILE A 56 -1.47 -3.95 2.42
C ILE A 56 -0.44 -5.09 2.54
N LEU A 57 0.74 -4.96 1.92
CA LEU A 57 1.84 -5.89 2.12
C LEU A 57 2.26 -5.98 3.58
N GLY A 58 2.48 -4.84 4.24
CA GLY A 58 2.81 -4.80 5.67
C GLY A 58 1.76 -5.49 6.54
N TRP A 59 0.48 -5.31 6.21
CA TRP A 59 -0.63 -5.97 6.91
C TRP A 59 -0.71 -7.48 6.62
N GLY A 60 -0.49 -7.89 5.38
CA GLY A 60 -0.47 -9.31 4.98
C GLY A 60 0.63 -10.10 5.71
N VAL A 61 1.80 -9.49 5.95
CA VAL A 61 2.89 -10.14 6.71
C VAL A 61 2.44 -10.47 8.13
N VAL A 62 1.72 -9.54 8.78
CA VAL A 62 1.18 -9.76 10.13
C VAL A 62 0.18 -10.91 10.14
N GLN A 63 -0.67 -11.03 9.11
CA GLN A 63 -1.61 -12.15 8.99
C GLN A 63 -0.89 -13.49 8.84
N VAL A 64 0.16 -13.54 8.01
CA VAL A 64 0.98 -14.76 7.87
C VAL A 64 1.67 -15.10 9.19
N GLY A 65 2.23 -14.13 9.91
CA GLY A 65 2.88 -14.38 11.21
C GLY A 65 1.94 -14.96 12.27
N MET A 66 0.69 -14.50 12.29
CA MET A 66 -0.36 -15.07 13.15
C MET A 66 -0.78 -16.47 12.71
N SER A 67 -0.79 -16.74 11.40
CA SER A 67 -1.17 -18.03 10.82
C SER A 67 -0.18 -19.18 11.10
N ILE A 68 1.09 -18.85 11.41
CA ILE A 68 2.10 -19.86 11.76
C ILE A 68 1.83 -20.42 13.16
N GLN A 69 1.44 -19.58 14.12
CA GLN A 69 1.16 -19.98 15.50
C GLN A 69 -0.13 -20.79 15.64
N SER A 70 -1.14 -20.55 14.81
CA SER A 70 -2.46 -21.19 14.96
C SER A 70 -2.59 -22.56 14.30
N HIS A 71 -1.59 -23.01 13.53
CA HIS A 71 -1.62 -24.22 12.70
C HIS A 71 -2.85 -24.36 11.77
N ASP A 72 -3.59 -23.26 11.60
CA ASP A 72 -4.85 -23.19 10.88
C ASP A 72 -4.55 -22.87 9.42
N ALA A 73 -4.76 -23.86 8.56
CA ALA A 73 -4.49 -23.77 7.13
C ALA A 73 -5.28 -22.64 6.45
N SER A 74 -6.47 -22.29 6.96
CA SER A 74 -7.30 -21.23 6.39
C SER A 74 -6.68 -19.84 6.58
N GLN A 75 -6.13 -19.58 7.77
CA GLN A 75 -5.45 -18.32 8.08
C GLN A 75 -4.14 -18.16 7.31
N ARG A 76 -3.47 -19.27 6.98
CA ARG A 76 -2.25 -19.26 6.16
C ARG A 76 -2.56 -18.84 4.73
N THR A 77 -3.63 -19.39 4.15
CA THR A 77 -4.05 -19.05 2.79
C THR A 77 -4.61 -17.63 2.69
N GLN A 78 -5.42 -17.18 3.65
CA GLN A 78 -5.93 -15.79 3.64
C GLN A 78 -4.82 -14.75 3.81
N GLY A 79 -3.85 -15.01 4.70
CA GLY A 79 -2.68 -14.13 4.87
C GLY A 79 -1.84 -14.04 3.58
N LEU A 80 -1.61 -15.17 2.91
CA LEU A 80 -0.91 -15.22 1.63
C LEU A 80 -1.65 -14.51 0.49
N LEU A 81 -2.97 -14.66 0.41
CA LEU A 81 -3.79 -13.95 -0.59
C LEU A 81 -3.76 -12.43 -0.35
N CYS A 82 -3.75 -11.98 0.90
CA CYS A 82 -3.60 -10.57 1.25
C CYS A 82 -2.21 -10.03 0.85
N LEU A 83 -1.15 -10.80 1.08
CA LEU A 83 0.19 -10.47 0.59
C LEU A 83 0.26 -10.37 -0.93
N PHE A 84 -0.32 -11.33 -1.64
CA PHE A 84 -0.35 -11.31 -3.11
C PHE A 84 -1.15 -10.11 -3.65
N GLY A 85 -2.30 -9.80 -3.05
CA GLY A 85 -3.08 -8.62 -3.41
C GLY A 85 -2.33 -7.31 -3.18
N GLY A 86 -1.63 -7.18 -2.06
CA GLY A 86 -0.77 -6.01 -1.78
C GLY A 86 0.38 -5.88 -2.79
N LEU A 87 0.99 -6.99 -3.19
CA LEU A 87 2.06 -7.02 -4.20
C LEU A 87 1.54 -6.52 -5.56
N LEU A 88 0.41 -7.06 -6.03
CA LEU A 88 -0.18 -6.67 -7.30
C LEU A 88 -0.55 -5.18 -7.34
N ILE A 89 -1.07 -4.64 -6.24
CA ILE A 89 -1.40 -3.21 -6.13
C ILE A 89 -0.12 -2.35 -6.10
N ALA A 90 0.92 -2.78 -5.37
CA ALA A 90 2.19 -2.04 -5.29
C ALA A 90 2.90 -1.92 -6.66
N PHE A 91 2.71 -2.91 -7.53
CA PHE A 91 3.29 -2.95 -8.87
C PHE A 91 2.29 -2.59 -9.99
N ALA A 92 1.10 -2.08 -9.66
CA ALA A 92 0.07 -1.77 -10.65
C ALA A 92 0.56 -0.83 -11.77
N LYS A 93 1.33 0.21 -11.42
CA LYS A 93 1.93 1.13 -12.42
C LYS A 93 2.90 0.41 -13.35
N GLU A 94 3.81 -0.38 -12.79
CA GLU A 94 4.82 -1.11 -13.57
C GLU A 94 4.16 -2.13 -14.50
N ILE A 95 3.07 -2.77 -14.07
CA ILE A 95 2.27 -3.68 -14.91
C ILE A 95 1.59 -2.93 -16.06
N LEU A 96 0.97 -1.77 -15.79
CA LEU A 96 0.31 -0.94 -16.81
C LEU A 96 1.30 -0.43 -17.87
N THR A 97 2.50 -0.05 -17.46
CA THR A 97 3.59 0.33 -18.38
C THR A 97 4.10 -0.87 -19.18
N LEU A 98 4.19 -2.06 -18.56
CA LEU A 98 4.63 -3.28 -19.26
C LEU A 98 3.71 -3.67 -20.42
N ILE A 99 2.40 -3.43 -20.28
CA ILE A 99 1.39 -3.77 -21.30
C ILE A 99 1.13 -2.63 -22.30
N GLY A 100 1.81 -1.49 -22.17
CA GLY A 100 1.67 -0.33 -23.05
C GLY A 100 0.36 0.45 -22.88
N ALA A 101 -0.30 0.33 -21.72
CA ALA A 101 -1.53 1.06 -21.41
C ALA A 101 -1.28 2.48 -20.88
N VAL A 102 -0.03 2.77 -20.46
CA VAL A 102 0.49 4.09 -20.05
C VAL A 102 1.97 4.16 -20.41
#